data_AF-A0A1G3A3D7-F1
#
_entry.id   AF-A0A1G3A3D7-F1
#
_cell.length_a   1.000
_cell.length_b   1.000
_cell.length_c   1.000
_cell.angle_alpha   90.00
_cell.angle_beta   90.00
_cell.angle_gamma   90.00
#
_symmetry.space_group_name_H-M   'P 1'
#
loop_
_entity.id
_entity.type
_entity.pdbx_description
1 polymer ?
#
loop_
_entity_poly.entity_id
_entity_poly.type
_entity_poly.pdbx_seq_one_letter_code
_entity_poly.pdbx_strand_id
1 'polypeptide(L)'
;MANEIHANYAPGNTLYAVVRNPAGDVWHVAAQTFEVWGTGGRNADDYDLSLVDKSGSRYIGSFDTNIPAGRYSVQVFLQAGANPADGDTLVAYSEILWSGTGVVTADRLLANKAVQNKTTGQINYYDDDGQTVLLTHVPTEAEATITRTPS
;
A
#
# COMPACT_ATOMS: atom_id res chain seq x y z
N MET A 1 11.25 3.46 -6.04
CA MET A 1 9.84 3.20 -6.41
C MET A 1 9.78 1.88 -7.17
N ALA A 2 8.91 0.95 -6.77
CA ALA A 2 8.96 -0.46 -7.16
C ALA A 2 7.77 -0.93 -8.02
N ASN A 3 6.95 0.00 -8.54
CA ASN A 3 5.79 -0.29 -9.38
C ASN A 3 4.71 -1.10 -8.66
N GLU A 4 4.09 -0.51 -7.65
CA GLU A 4 3.15 -1.16 -6.75
C GLU A 4 1.71 -1.20 -7.26
N ILE A 5 1.37 -0.29 -8.18
CA ILE A 5 0.04 -0.21 -8.79
C ILE A 5 0.08 -0.99 -10.09
N HIS A 6 -0.84 -1.94 -10.24
CA HIS A 6 -0.96 -2.77 -11.44
C HIS A 6 -2.39 -2.76 -11.98
N ALA A 7 -2.52 -2.65 -13.29
CA ALA A 7 -3.78 -2.83 -13.99
C ALA A 7 -3.58 -3.65 -15.26
N ASN A 8 -4.61 -4.43 -15.63
CA ASN A 8 -4.62 -5.13 -16.89
C ASN A 8 -5.68 -4.49 -17.80
N TYR A 9 -5.28 -4.03 -18.99
CA TYR A 9 -6.16 -3.40 -19.96
C TYR A 9 -5.60 -3.55 -21.37
N ALA A 10 -6.42 -3.34 -22.41
CA ALA A 10 -5.95 -3.44 -23.79
C ALA A 10 -4.70 -2.55 -24.03
N PRO A 11 -3.68 -3.03 -24.77
CA PRO A 11 -2.44 -2.28 -24.98
C PRO A 11 -2.67 -1.04 -25.84
N GLY A 12 -1.78 -0.05 -25.72
CA GLY A 12 -1.85 1.19 -26.50
C GLY A 12 -2.89 2.21 -26.02
N ASN A 13 -3.42 2.04 -24.80
CA ASN A 13 -4.26 3.03 -24.13
C ASN A 13 -3.43 3.81 -23.11
N THR A 14 -3.94 4.95 -22.66
CA THR A 14 -3.36 5.69 -21.54
C THR A 14 -4.21 5.46 -20.30
N LEU A 15 -3.58 5.01 -19.22
CA LEU A 15 -4.23 4.81 -17.94
C LEU A 15 -3.55 5.63 -16.85
N TYR A 16 -4.34 6.05 -15.88
CA TYR A 16 -3.85 6.67 -14.64
C TYR A 16 -4.57 6.08 -13.44
N ALA A 17 -3.94 6.18 -12.28
CA ALA A 17 -4.53 5.79 -11.02
C ALA A 17 -4.81 7.00 -10.14
N VAL A 18 -5.78 6.88 -9.25
CA VAL A 18 -5.96 7.77 -8.10
C VAL A 18 -6.02 6.91 -6.84
N VAL A 19 -5.54 7.48 -5.72
CA VAL A 19 -5.46 6.78 -4.44
C VAL A 19 -6.42 7.43 -3.46
N ARG A 20 -7.21 6.63 -2.75
CA ARG A 20 -8.10 7.10 -1.69
C ARG A 20 -7.77 6.49 -0.33
N ASN A 21 -7.88 7.31 0.70
CA ASN A 21 -7.79 6.88 2.09
C ASN A 21 -9.11 6.22 2.55
N PRO A 22 -9.17 5.64 3.77
CA PRO A 22 -10.40 5.04 4.29
C PRO A 22 -11.57 6.02 4.51
N ALA A 23 -11.30 7.32 4.61
CA ALA A 23 -12.33 8.35 4.68
C ALA A 23 -12.93 8.69 3.29
N GLY A 24 -12.32 8.21 2.20
CA GLY A 24 -12.73 8.47 0.83
C GLY A 24 -12.05 9.69 0.20
N ASP A 25 -11.18 10.40 0.94
CA ASP A 25 -10.39 11.51 0.41
C ASP A 25 -9.36 11.00 -0.60
N VAL A 26 -9.03 11.83 -1.59
CA VAL A 26 -8.11 11.52 -2.68
C VAL A 26 -6.73 12.13 -2.43
N TRP A 27 -5.67 11.43 -2.83
CA TRP A 27 -4.30 11.92 -2.78
C TRP A 27 -4.07 13.02 -3.81
N HIS A 28 -3.76 14.23 -3.36
CA HIS A 28 -3.33 15.33 -4.19
C HIS A 28 -1.80 15.29 -4.35
N VAL A 29 -1.34 14.98 -5.56
CA VAL A 29 0.06 14.68 -5.84
C VAL A 29 0.97 15.88 -5.59
N ALA A 30 0.57 17.07 -6.06
CA ALA A 30 1.41 18.26 -5.93
C ALA A 30 1.52 18.78 -4.49
N ALA A 31 0.44 18.73 -3.70
CA ALA A 31 0.49 19.15 -2.30
C ALA A 31 0.85 18.03 -1.31
N GLN A 32 0.94 16.78 -1.77
CA GLN A 32 1.24 15.61 -0.96
C GLN A 32 0.33 15.49 0.26
N THR A 33 -0.99 15.60 0.03
CA THR A 33 -1.98 15.50 1.09
C THR A 33 -3.26 14.84 0.60
N PHE A 34 -4.02 14.27 1.54
CA PHE A 34 -5.36 13.77 1.25
C PHE A 34 -6.39 14.88 1.43
N GLU A 35 -7.29 14.99 0.48
CA GLU A 35 -8.36 15.99 0.49
C GLU A 35 -9.62 15.47 -0.21
N VAL A 36 -10.75 16.16 0.00
CA VAL A 36 -12.00 15.86 -0.70
C VAL A 36 -11.80 16.13 -2.19
N TRP A 37 -12.29 15.22 -3.04
CA TRP A 37 -12.24 15.39 -4.50
C TRP A 37 -12.88 16.72 -4.92
N GLY A 38 -12.21 17.49 -5.77
CA GLY A 38 -12.71 18.78 -6.25
C GLY A 38 -12.31 19.97 -5.36
N THR A 39 -11.55 19.73 -4.28
CA THR A 39 -11.08 20.82 -3.42
C THR A 39 -10.27 21.83 -4.24
N GLY A 40 -10.63 23.11 -4.14
CA GLY A 40 -9.96 24.17 -4.89
C GLY A 40 -10.22 24.16 -6.41
N GLY A 41 -11.22 23.44 -6.89
CA GLY A 41 -11.52 23.31 -8.32
C GLY A 41 -10.62 22.32 -9.06
N ARG A 42 -9.91 21.47 -8.30
CA ARG A 42 -9.07 20.39 -8.84
C ARG A 42 -9.91 19.31 -9.48
N ASN A 43 -9.32 18.58 -10.41
CA ASN A 43 -9.94 17.49 -11.15
C ASN A 43 -9.01 16.27 -11.19
N ALA A 44 -9.39 15.24 -11.95
CA ALA A 44 -8.58 14.03 -12.10
C ALA A 44 -7.10 14.28 -12.43
N ASP A 45 -6.76 15.30 -13.23
CA ASP A 45 -5.38 15.68 -13.62
C ASP A 45 -4.53 16.17 -12.43
N ASP A 46 -5.15 16.64 -11.35
CA ASP A 46 -4.43 17.04 -10.13
C ASP A 46 -4.16 15.84 -9.20
N TYR A 47 -4.91 14.76 -9.39
CA TYR A 47 -4.91 13.57 -8.53
C TYR A 47 -4.26 12.35 -9.20
N ASP A 48 -3.83 12.47 -10.47
CA ASP A 48 -3.42 11.34 -11.28
C ASP A 48 -2.03 10.83 -10.92
N LEU A 49 -1.91 9.51 -10.91
CA LEU A 49 -0.65 8.79 -10.94
C LEU A 49 -0.59 8.03 -12.26
N SER A 50 0.13 8.59 -13.23
CA SER A 50 0.29 8.01 -14.55
C SER A 50 0.80 6.56 -14.51
N LEU A 51 0.17 5.67 -15.28
CA LEU A 51 0.61 4.28 -15.44
C LEU A 51 1.37 4.08 -16.76
N VAL A 52 2.40 3.24 -16.73
CA VAL A 52 3.23 2.91 -17.88
C VAL A 52 2.82 1.55 -18.45
N ASP A 53 2.49 1.50 -19.73
CA ASP A 53 2.28 0.24 -20.47
C ASP A 53 3.61 -0.54 -20.54
N LYS A 54 3.59 -1.79 -20.11
CA LYS A 54 4.71 -2.74 -20.20
C LYS A 54 4.52 -3.77 -21.29
N SER A 55 3.62 -3.50 -22.24
CA SER A 55 3.13 -4.44 -23.25
C SER A 55 2.34 -5.59 -22.62
N GLY A 56 1.70 -6.41 -23.47
CA GLY A 56 0.99 -7.60 -23.01
C GLY A 56 -0.21 -7.29 -22.11
N SER A 57 -0.84 -6.14 -22.33
CA SER A 57 -1.99 -5.66 -21.57
C SER A 57 -1.69 -5.36 -20.10
N ARG A 58 -0.45 -5.01 -19.76
CA ARG A 58 0.00 -4.76 -18.38
C ARG A 58 0.45 -3.33 -18.19
N TYR A 59 -0.23 -2.61 -17.29
CA TYR A 59 0.10 -1.25 -16.90
C TYR A 59 0.62 -1.24 -15.47
N ILE A 60 1.70 -0.49 -15.23
CA ILE A 60 2.29 -0.38 -13.91
C ILE A 60 2.54 1.09 -13.53
N GLY A 61 2.31 1.42 -12.27
CA GLY A 61 2.58 2.74 -11.70
C GLY A 61 3.13 2.60 -10.28
N SER A 62 3.63 3.70 -9.74
CA SER A 62 4.24 3.72 -8.41
C SER A 62 3.33 4.41 -7.41
N PHE A 63 3.32 3.91 -6.18
CA PHE A 63 2.72 4.63 -5.06
C PHE A 63 3.63 5.82 -4.66
N ASP A 64 3.04 6.96 -4.32
CA ASP A 64 3.80 8.10 -3.84
C ASP A 64 4.39 7.79 -2.45
N THR A 65 5.69 8.00 -2.28
CA THR A 65 6.42 7.71 -1.04
C THR A 65 6.05 8.64 0.11
N ASN A 66 5.38 9.77 -0.17
CA ASN A 66 4.90 10.68 0.86
C ASN A 66 3.54 10.25 1.43
N ILE A 67 2.89 9.24 0.84
CA ILE A 67 1.68 8.67 1.40
C ILE A 67 2.05 7.92 2.70
N PRO A 68 1.45 8.26 3.85
CA PRO A 68 1.72 7.59 5.12
C PRO A 68 1.38 6.09 5.08
N ALA A 69 1.91 5.34 6.04
CA ALA A 69 1.51 3.94 6.22
C ALA A 69 0.00 3.84 6.50
N GLY A 70 -0.68 2.89 5.86
CA GLY A 70 -2.13 2.77 5.96
C GLY A 70 -2.75 1.80 4.96
N ARG A 71 -4.08 1.74 4.97
CA ARG A 71 -4.88 1.01 3.98
C ARG A 71 -5.50 2.01 3.01
N TYR A 72 -5.38 1.72 1.72
CA TYR A 72 -5.87 2.59 0.66
C TYR A 72 -6.63 1.79 -0.38
N SER A 73 -7.52 2.49 -1.09
CA SER A 73 -8.09 1.98 -2.34
C SER A 73 -7.46 2.69 -3.52
N VAL A 74 -7.22 1.94 -4.59
CA VAL A 74 -6.65 2.43 -5.84
C VAL A 74 -7.69 2.25 -6.93
N GLN A 75 -7.99 3.33 -7.62
CA GLN A 75 -8.92 3.35 -8.74
C GLN A 75 -8.13 3.68 -10.00
N VAL A 76 -8.28 2.88 -11.05
CA VAL A 76 -7.58 3.08 -12.32
C VAL A 76 -8.57 3.43 -13.40
N PHE A 77 -8.26 4.49 -14.15
CA PHE A 77 -9.12 5.07 -15.16
C PHE A 77 -8.48 5.01 -16.55
N LEU A 78 -9.33 4.84 -17.57
CA LEU A 78 -8.96 5.00 -18.97
C LEU A 78 -9.09 6.48 -19.35
N GLN A 79 -7.97 7.08 -19.71
CA GLN A 79 -7.91 8.45 -20.17
C GLN A 79 -8.45 8.56 -21.60
N ALA A 80 -9.57 9.25 -21.78
CA ALA A 80 -10.21 9.42 -23.09
C ALA A 80 -9.63 10.61 -23.89
N GLY A 81 -9.07 11.61 -23.20
CA GLY A 81 -8.58 12.86 -23.78
C GLY A 81 -7.07 13.06 -23.68
N ALA A 82 -6.62 14.28 -23.91
CA ALA A 82 -5.20 14.65 -23.79
C ALA A 82 -4.69 14.65 -22.35
N ASN A 83 -5.58 14.93 -21.39
CA ASN A 83 -5.31 14.91 -19.95
C ASN A 83 -6.37 14.05 -19.24
N PRO A 84 -6.06 13.46 -18.07
CA PRO A 84 -7.04 12.90 -17.15
C PRO A 84 -8.23 13.84 -16.89
N ALA A 85 -9.44 13.29 -16.83
CA ALA A 85 -10.65 14.06 -16.60
C ALA A 85 -11.68 13.29 -15.74
N ASP A 86 -12.53 14.02 -15.02
CA ASP A 86 -13.56 13.44 -14.13
C ASP A 86 -14.59 12.56 -14.86
N GLY A 87 -14.69 12.69 -16.19
CA GLY A 87 -15.53 11.87 -17.05
C GLY A 87 -14.88 10.58 -17.57
N ASP A 88 -13.62 10.32 -17.22
CA ASP A 88 -12.89 9.13 -17.66
C ASP A 88 -13.47 7.85 -17.03
N THR A 89 -13.28 6.73 -17.75
CA THR A 89 -13.93 5.46 -17.37
C THR A 89 -13.11 4.70 -16.35
N LEU A 90 -13.71 4.32 -15.22
CA LEU A 90 -13.09 3.40 -14.27
C LEU A 90 -12.93 2.01 -14.90
N VAL A 91 -11.70 1.51 -14.96
CA VAL A 91 -11.38 0.19 -15.57
C VAL A 91 -10.83 -0.84 -14.58
N ALA A 92 -10.29 -0.41 -13.45
CA ALA A 92 -9.87 -1.32 -12.38
C ALA A 92 -10.00 -0.71 -10.99
N TYR A 93 -10.13 -1.58 -10.00
CA TYR A 93 -10.16 -1.25 -8.57
C TYR A 93 -9.29 -2.26 -7.82
N SER A 94 -8.51 -1.79 -6.86
CA SER A 94 -7.80 -2.64 -5.92
C SER A 94 -7.68 -1.99 -4.55
N GLU A 95 -7.35 -2.79 -3.55
CA GLU A 95 -6.97 -2.31 -2.23
C GLU A 95 -5.52 -2.64 -1.97
N ILE A 96 -4.84 -1.76 -1.23
CA ILE A 96 -3.43 -1.88 -0.91
C ILE A 96 -3.21 -1.57 0.56
N LEU A 97 -2.42 -2.41 1.23
CA LEU A 97 -1.83 -2.08 2.51
C LEU A 97 -0.43 -1.53 2.23
N TRP A 98 -0.16 -0.33 2.73
CA TRP A 98 1.06 0.42 2.46
C TRP A 98 1.84 0.64 3.75
N SER A 99 3.14 0.36 3.74
CA SER A 99 4.03 0.58 4.88
C SER A 99 4.62 2.00 4.95
N GLY A 100 4.37 2.84 3.94
CA GLY A 100 5.11 4.08 3.71
C GLY A 100 6.25 3.92 2.69
N THR A 101 6.77 2.69 2.53
CA THR A 101 7.90 2.40 1.64
C THR A 101 7.63 1.25 0.66
N GLY A 102 6.62 0.43 0.92
CA GLY A 102 6.28 -0.73 0.10
C GLY A 102 4.90 -1.32 0.40
N VAL A 103 4.43 -2.20 -0.50
CA VAL A 103 3.18 -2.95 -0.29
C VAL A 103 3.35 -3.99 0.80
N VAL A 104 2.51 -3.98 1.81
CA VAL A 104 2.49 -5.05 2.81
C VAL A 104 1.83 -6.29 2.18
N THR A 105 2.61 -7.36 2.03
CA THR A 105 2.15 -8.67 1.51
C THR A 105 2.02 -9.68 2.66
N ALA A 106 1.36 -10.82 2.40
CA ALA A 106 1.28 -11.90 3.38
C ALA A 106 2.67 -12.38 3.83
N ASP A 107 3.64 -12.47 2.91
CA ASP A 107 5.02 -12.83 3.24
C ASP A 107 5.70 -11.78 4.15
N ARG A 108 5.41 -10.49 3.95
CA ARG A 108 5.86 -9.42 4.86
C ARG A 108 5.21 -9.52 6.24
N LEU A 109 3.94 -9.90 6.32
CA LEU A 109 3.26 -10.16 7.60
C LEU A 109 3.78 -11.41 8.30
N LEU A 110 4.14 -12.46 7.55
CA LEU A 110 4.75 -13.69 8.09
C LEU A 110 6.21 -13.45 8.51
N ALA A 111 6.88 -12.47 7.90
CA ALA A 111 8.22 -12.00 8.29
C ALA A 111 8.24 -11.20 9.60
N ASN A 112 7.08 -10.78 10.14
CA ASN A 112 6.90 -10.48 11.57
C ASN A 112 7.00 -11.79 12.38
N LYS A 113 8.14 -12.45 12.24
CA LYS A 113 8.55 -13.64 12.94
C LYS A 113 8.86 -13.20 14.35
N ALA A 114 8.02 -13.58 15.30
CA ALA A 114 8.42 -13.57 16.70
C ALA A 114 9.59 -14.56 16.86
N VAL A 115 10.81 -14.05 17.00
CA VAL A 115 11.97 -14.88 17.34
C VAL A 115 12.11 -14.84 18.85
N GLN A 116 11.78 -15.96 19.50
CA GLN A 116 12.06 -16.13 20.91
C GLN A 116 13.50 -16.59 21.09
N ASN A 117 14.31 -15.78 21.77
CA ASN A 117 15.57 -16.24 22.32
C ASN A 117 15.26 -17.16 23.51
N LYS A 118 15.44 -18.46 23.33
CA LYS A 118 15.14 -19.47 24.37
C LYS A 118 16.03 -19.37 25.61
N THR A 119 17.18 -18.70 25.51
CA THR A 119 18.11 -18.50 26.63
C THR A 119 17.70 -17.31 27.49
N THR A 120 17.13 -16.26 26.90
CA THR A 120 16.76 -15.02 27.61
C THR A 120 15.25 -14.81 27.77
N GLY A 121 14.42 -15.65 27.13
CA GLY A 121 12.96 -15.49 27.07
C GLY A 121 12.50 -14.35 26.18
N GLN A 122 13.41 -13.54 25.65
CA GLN A 122 13.14 -12.35 24.86
C GLN A 122 12.46 -12.71 23.53
N ILE A 123 11.37 -12.03 23.21
CA ILE A 123 10.67 -12.11 21.93
C ILE A 123 10.91 -10.80 21.19
N ASN A 124 11.61 -10.87 20.06
CA ASN A 124 11.76 -9.74 19.17
C ASN A 124 10.74 -9.83 18.04
N TYR A 125 10.05 -8.72 17.81
CA TYR A 125 9.17 -8.49 16.68
C TYR A 125 9.94 -7.61 15.69
N TYR A 126 10.14 -8.13 14.48
CA TYR A 126 10.87 -7.46 13.43
C TYR A 126 9.91 -6.67 12.53
N ASP A 127 10.43 -5.69 11.80
CA ASP A 127 9.75 -5.00 10.71
C ASP A 127 9.70 -5.87 9.44
N ASP A 128 9.11 -5.35 8.36
CA ASP A 128 8.99 -6.01 7.07
C ASP A 128 10.33 -6.33 6.39
N ASP A 129 11.43 -5.76 6.87
CA ASP A 129 12.79 -6.06 6.44
C ASP A 129 13.40 -7.31 7.11
N GLY A 130 12.76 -7.85 8.15
CA GLY A 130 13.22 -9.00 8.94
C GLY A 130 14.52 -8.75 9.72
N GLN A 131 15.00 -7.50 9.81
CA GLN A 131 16.26 -7.11 10.45
C GLN A 131 16.04 -6.06 11.55
N THR A 132 15.18 -5.08 11.31
CA THR A 132 14.89 -3.99 12.24
C THR A 132 13.93 -4.49 13.31
N VAL A 133 14.33 -4.44 14.58
CA VAL A 133 13.47 -4.81 15.71
C VAL A 133 12.55 -3.65 16.05
N LEU A 134 11.25 -3.85 15.90
CA LEU A 134 10.21 -2.87 16.24
C LEU A 134 9.82 -2.91 17.71
N LEU A 135 9.76 -4.12 18.27
CA LEU A 135 9.38 -4.32 19.67
C LEU A 135 10.15 -5.50 20.25
N THR A 136 10.63 -5.31 21.47
CA THR A 136 11.17 -6.37 22.30
C THR A 136 10.24 -6.59 23.48
N HIS A 137 9.70 -7.81 23.60
CA HIS A 137 8.97 -8.24 24.78
C HIS A 137 9.88 -9.18 25.59
N VAL A 138 9.99 -8.97 26.89
CA VAL A 138 10.65 -9.92 27.82
C VAL A 138 9.60 -10.38 28.82
N PRO A 139 8.82 -11.42 28.49
CA PRO A 139 7.85 -11.96 29.44
C PRO A 139 8.61 -12.48 30.66
N THR A 140 8.32 -11.91 31.83
CA THR A 140 8.79 -12.46 33.09
C THR A 140 7.71 -13.40 33.60
N GLU A 141 7.96 -14.70 33.50
CA GLU A 141 7.16 -15.67 34.22
C GLU A 141 7.61 -15.65 35.69
N ALA A 142 6.80 -15.08 36.58
CA ALA A 142 6.83 -15.53 37.96
C ALA A 142 6.29 -16.97 37.97
N GLU A 143 6.86 -17.88 38.75
CA GLU A 143 6.48 -19.30 38.79
C GLU A 143 4.96 -19.49 38.80
N ALA A 144 4.40 -19.84 37.65
CA ALA A 144 3.08 -20.42 37.51
C ALA A 144 3.21 -21.49 36.43
N THR A 145 3.19 -22.74 36.86
CA THR A 145 3.39 -23.95 36.06
C THR A 145 2.70 -23.88 34.69
N ILE A 146 3.48 -23.86 33.60
CA ILE A 146 2.95 -24.00 32.24
C ILE A 146 2.97 -25.47 31.84
N THR A 147 1.79 -26.11 31.83
CA THR A 147 1.61 -27.46 31.29
C THR A 147 1.08 -27.36 29.86
N ARG A 148 1.89 -27.74 28.86
CA ARG A 148 1.42 -27.87 27.46
C ARG A 148 1.11 -29.34 27.19
N THR A 149 -0.17 -29.67 27.02
CA THR A 149 -0.61 -30.99 26.56
C THR A 149 -0.78 -30.94 25.03
N PRO A 150 0.07 -31.61 24.23
CA PRO A 150 -0.17 -31.74 22.81
C PRO A 150 -1.38 -32.66 22.56
N SER A 151 -2.26 -32.26 21.64
CA SER A 151 -3.29 -33.10 21.03
C SER A 151 -2.77 -33.81 19.79
#